data_AF-A0A1Q8AX65-F1
#
_entry.id   AF-A0A1Q8AX65-F1
#
_cell.length_a   1.000
_cell.length_b   1.000
_cell.length_c   1.000
_cell.angle_alpha   90.00
_cell.angle_beta   90.00
_cell.angle_gamma   90.00
#
_symmetry.space_group_name_H-M   'P 1'
#
loop_
_entity.id
_entity.type
_entity.pdbx_description
1 polymer ?
#
loop_
_entity_poly.entity_id
_entity_poly.type
_entity_poly.pdbx_seq_one_letter_code
_entity_poly.pdbx_strand_id
1 'polypeptide(L)'
;MKHRGATAMGFDQDKATHHFRLTAEGGAIEVSVNDSADEASRMAIRVHLKEIAGELARGNFAKPFATHGEVPPGVTTMQQRKNAMTFKYEETPEGGRVKITTSDPKAKRALHEFLRYQIREPGLVNRMGLIES
;
A
#
# COMPACT_ATOMS: atom_id res chain seq x y z
N MET A 1 15.35 13.63 2.82
CA MET A 1 14.11 13.00 2.29
C MET A 1 13.83 11.61 2.85
N LYS A 2 14.83 10.84 3.34
CA LYS A 2 14.65 9.56 4.06
C LYS A 2 13.67 9.60 5.26
N HIS A 3 13.55 10.75 5.93
CA HIS A 3 12.71 10.87 7.13
C HIS A 3 11.19 10.83 6.87
N ARG A 4 10.69 11.23 5.69
CA ARG A 4 9.23 11.30 5.46
C ARG A 4 8.61 9.91 5.30
N GLY A 5 9.24 9.05 4.49
CA GLY A 5 8.80 7.67 4.30
C GLY A 5 8.99 6.81 5.56
N ALA A 6 10.12 6.94 6.27
CA ALA A 6 10.39 6.14 7.48
C ALA A 6 9.37 6.42 8.60
N THR A 7 9.02 7.69 8.84
CA THR A 7 8.00 8.06 9.85
C THR A 7 6.60 7.59 9.46
N ALA A 8 6.25 7.57 8.16
CA ALA A 8 4.94 7.12 7.70
C ALA A 8 4.75 5.58 7.80
N MET A 9 5.83 4.81 7.59
CA MET A 9 5.77 3.35 7.55
C MET A 9 5.91 2.70 8.93
N GLY A 10 6.73 3.26 9.82
CA GLY A 10 6.96 2.68 11.16
C GLY A 10 7.84 1.42 11.16
N PHE A 11 8.50 1.11 10.04
CA PHE A 11 9.51 0.07 9.89
C PHE A 11 10.57 0.48 8.87
N ASP A 12 11.71 -0.22 8.87
CA ASP A 12 12.78 -0.01 7.90
C ASP A 12 12.37 -0.55 6.52
N GLN A 13 12.27 0.35 5.54
CA GLN A 13 11.82 -0.02 4.21
C GLN A 13 12.87 -0.86 3.45
N ASP A 14 14.16 -0.76 3.79
CA ASP A 14 15.22 -1.56 3.14
C ASP A 14 15.14 -3.04 3.55
N LYS A 15 14.41 -3.34 4.64
CA LYS A 15 14.16 -4.69 5.14
C LYS A 15 12.85 -5.32 4.67
N ALA A 16 12.07 -4.58 3.87
CA ALA A 16 10.74 -5.00 3.45
C ALA A 16 10.56 -4.81 1.95
N THR A 17 9.69 -5.62 1.36
CA THR A 17 9.28 -5.47 -0.04
C THR A 17 7.79 -5.17 -0.10
N HIS A 18 7.42 -4.15 -0.88
CA HIS A 18 6.03 -3.81 -1.17
C HIS A 18 5.56 -4.49 -2.44
N HIS A 19 4.42 -5.17 -2.36
CA HIS A 19 3.76 -5.85 -3.46
C HIS A 19 2.39 -5.22 -3.69
N PHE A 20 2.26 -4.49 -4.81
CA PHE A 20 0.98 -3.95 -5.24
C PHE A 20 0.40 -4.83 -6.35
N ARG A 21 -0.82 -5.33 -6.15
CA ARG A 21 -1.46 -6.28 -7.08
C ARG A 21 -2.77 -5.73 -7.59
N LEU A 22 -2.98 -5.79 -8.90
CA LEU A 22 -4.26 -5.50 -9.52
C LEU A 22 -5.00 -6.83 -9.72
N THR A 23 -6.28 -6.88 -9.38
CA THR A 23 -7.12 -8.09 -9.55
C THR A 23 -8.43 -7.75 -10.24
N ALA A 24 -9.13 -8.77 -10.75
CA ALA A 24 -10.44 -8.58 -11.40
C ALA A 24 -11.51 -8.00 -10.43
N GLU A 25 -11.42 -8.37 -9.15
CA GLU A 25 -12.31 -7.95 -8.05
C GLU A 25 -11.89 -6.61 -7.40
N GLY A 26 -10.70 -6.10 -7.73
CA GLY A 26 -10.11 -4.91 -7.10
C GLY A 26 -8.59 -4.94 -7.11
N GLY A 27 -7.97 -5.09 -5.94
CA GLY A 27 -6.51 -5.14 -5.81
C GLY A 27 -6.02 -5.44 -4.40
N ALA A 28 -4.71 -5.38 -4.19
CA ALA A 28 -4.11 -5.58 -2.88
C ALA A 28 -2.83 -4.74 -2.68
N ILE A 29 -2.61 -4.36 -1.43
CA ILE A 29 -1.32 -3.85 -0.92
C ILE A 29 -0.79 -4.91 0.03
N GLU A 30 0.37 -5.48 -0.27
CA GLU A 30 1.01 -6.50 0.54
C GLU A 30 2.43 -6.06 0.86
N VAL A 31 2.89 -6.34 2.07
CA VAL A 31 4.26 -6.03 2.48
C VAL A 31 4.82 -7.25 3.18
N SER A 32 6.02 -7.67 2.75
CA SER A 32 6.74 -8.81 3.28
C SER A 32 8.10 -8.37 3.80
N VAL A 33 8.60 -9.03 4.85
CA VAL A 33 10.02 -8.92 5.21
C VAL A 33 10.90 -9.56 4.14
N ASN A 34 12.15 -9.09 4.03
CA ASN A 34 13.16 -9.68 3.16
C ASN A 34 13.89 -10.86 3.84
N ASP A 35 13.94 -10.87 5.18
CA ASP A 35 14.46 -11.94 6.02
C ASP A 35 13.36 -12.46 6.96
N SER A 36 12.97 -13.73 6.82
CA SER A 36 11.89 -14.34 7.61
C SER A 36 12.21 -14.45 9.10
N ALA A 37 13.49 -14.36 9.48
CA ALA A 37 13.92 -14.30 10.87
C ALA A 37 13.74 -12.90 11.50
N ASP A 38 13.48 -11.84 10.71
CA ASP A 38 13.24 -10.49 11.22
C ASP A 38 11.81 -10.32 11.74
N GLU A 39 11.56 -10.91 12.91
CA GLU A 39 10.25 -10.86 13.57
C GLU A 39 9.82 -9.43 13.93
N ALA A 40 10.77 -8.57 14.26
CA ALA A 40 10.50 -7.17 14.62
C ALA A 40 9.91 -6.40 13.44
N SER A 41 10.53 -6.49 12.25
CA SER A 41 10.03 -5.88 11.03
C SER A 41 8.70 -6.48 10.61
N ARG A 42 8.54 -7.81 10.73
CA ARG A 42 7.29 -8.50 10.41
C ARG A 42 6.13 -8.02 11.29
N MET A 43 6.34 -7.87 12.59
CA MET A 43 5.32 -7.31 13.51
C MET A 43 4.99 -5.85 13.18
N ALA A 44 5.99 -5.02 12.91
CA ALA A 44 5.78 -3.62 12.56
C ALA A 44 5.00 -3.46 11.24
N ILE A 45 5.28 -4.28 10.23
CA ILE A 45 4.52 -4.34 8.97
C ILE A 45 3.05 -4.67 9.23
N ARG A 46 2.77 -5.68 10.08
CA ARG A 46 1.40 -6.09 10.41
C ARG A 46 0.62 -4.98 11.10
N VAL A 47 1.23 -4.29 12.06
CA VAL A 47 0.65 -3.11 12.70
C VAL A 47 0.35 -2.03 11.66
N HIS A 48 1.33 -1.70 10.83
CA HIS A 48 1.20 -0.69 9.79
C HIS A 48 0.04 -0.98 8.82
N LEU A 49 -0.06 -2.22 8.31
CA LEU A 49 -1.10 -2.57 7.35
C LEU A 49 -2.50 -2.64 7.96
N LYS A 50 -2.61 -2.98 9.24
CA LYS A 50 -3.88 -2.90 9.97
C LYS A 50 -4.35 -1.45 10.10
N GLU A 51 -3.44 -0.52 10.38
CA GLU A 51 -3.74 0.91 10.39
C GLU A 51 -4.15 1.42 9.00
N ILE A 52 -3.39 1.07 7.95
CA ILE A 52 -3.69 1.45 6.57
C ILE A 52 -5.08 0.97 6.15
N ALA A 53 -5.45 -0.27 6.46
CA ALA A 53 -6.79 -0.78 6.15
C ALA A 53 -7.88 0.09 6.79
N GLY A 54 -7.69 0.49 8.05
CA GLY A 54 -8.62 1.36 8.77
C GLY A 54 -8.67 2.80 8.24
N GLU A 55 -7.53 3.37 7.86
CA GLU A 55 -7.46 4.71 7.28
C GLU A 55 -8.13 4.77 5.91
N LEU A 56 -7.80 3.83 5.01
CA LEU A 56 -8.37 3.77 3.67
C LEU A 56 -9.89 3.55 3.71
N ALA A 57 -10.37 2.69 4.63
CA ALA A 57 -11.81 2.48 4.83
C ALA A 57 -12.55 3.77 5.23
N ARG A 58 -11.89 4.68 5.96
CA ARG A 58 -12.46 5.99 6.32
C ARG A 58 -12.33 7.03 5.20
N GLY A 59 -11.63 6.70 4.10
CA GLY A 59 -11.28 7.61 3.02
C GLY A 59 -10.10 8.51 3.37
N ASN A 60 -9.30 8.13 4.37
CA ASN A 60 -8.07 8.83 4.72
C ASN A 60 -6.89 8.22 3.96
N PHE A 61 -6.28 9.01 3.08
CA PHE A 61 -5.12 8.64 2.26
C PHE A 61 -3.87 9.45 2.64
N ALA A 62 -3.83 10.02 3.85
CA ALA A 62 -2.74 10.87 4.31
C ALA A 62 -1.38 10.18 4.27
N LYS A 63 -1.28 8.88 4.64
CA LYS A 63 -0.01 8.14 4.59
C LYS A 63 0.55 8.04 3.15
N PRO A 64 -0.23 7.59 2.13
CA PRO A 64 0.19 7.70 0.73
C PRO A 64 0.61 9.11 0.30
N PHE A 65 -0.12 10.16 0.71
CA PHE A 65 0.25 11.54 0.38
C PHE A 65 1.57 11.98 1.02
N ALA A 66 1.82 11.58 2.27
CA ALA A 66 3.05 11.91 2.99
C ALA A 66 4.30 11.31 2.33
N THR A 67 4.16 10.17 1.66
CA THR A 67 5.24 9.51 0.94
C THR A 67 5.54 10.16 -0.42
N HIS A 68 4.52 10.60 -1.15
CA HIS A 68 4.69 11.09 -2.53
C HIS A 68 4.75 12.61 -2.67
N GLY A 69 4.27 13.38 -1.69
CA GLY A 69 4.24 14.84 -1.76
C GLY A 69 3.21 15.42 -2.75
N GLU A 70 2.45 14.56 -3.42
CA GLU A 70 1.32 14.89 -4.28
C GLU A 70 0.13 13.96 -4.00
N VAL A 71 -1.01 14.22 -4.63
CA VAL A 71 -2.20 13.36 -4.56
C VAL A 71 -2.09 12.31 -5.68
N PRO A 72 -1.88 11.02 -5.37
CA PRO A 72 -1.84 10.01 -6.42
C PRO A 72 -3.13 9.94 -7.23
N PRO A 73 -3.04 9.60 -8.54
CA PRO A 73 -4.20 9.30 -9.36
C PRO A 73 -5.15 8.30 -8.67
N GLY A 74 -6.45 8.48 -8.91
CA GLY A 74 -7.50 7.63 -8.33
C GLY A 74 -7.93 7.99 -6.91
N VAL A 75 -7.10 8.63 -6.09
CA VAL A 75 -7.42 8.85 -4.66
C VAL A 75 -8.71 9.63 -4.45
N THR A 76 -8.92 10.75 -5.16
CA THR A 76 -10.15 11.55 -5.03
C THR A 76 -11.41 10.73 -5.35
N THR A 77 -11.34 9.85 -6.35
CA THR A 77 -12.47 8.98 -6.70
C THR A 77 -12.66 7.88 -5.66
N MET A 78 -11.58 7.29 -5.14
CA MET A 78 -11.67 6.31 -4.05
C MET A 78 -12.28 6.93 -2.78
N GLN A 79 -11.96 8.19 -2.46
CA GLN A 79 -12.57 8.92 -1.34
C GLN A 79 -14.07 9.11 -1.54
N GLN A 80 -14.50 9.55 -2.73
CA GLN A 80 -15.91 9.72 -3.07
C GLN A 80 -16.68 8.40 -3.07
N ARG A 81 -16.01 7.28 -3.39
CA ARG A 81 -16.61 5.95 -3.55
C ARG A 81 -16.30 5.00 -2.40
N LYS A 82 -15.73 5.46 -1.28
CA LYS A 82 -15.27 4.61 -0.18
C LYS A 82 -16.32 3.62 0.34
N ASN A 83 -17.59 4.03 0.38
CA ASN A 83 -18.71 3.18 0.83
C ASN A 83 -19.05 2.03 -0.14
N ALA A 84 -18.54 2.08 -1.37
CA ALA A 84 -18.65 1.01 -2.37
C ALA A 84 -17.41 0.11 -2.40
N MET A 85 -16.46 0.30 -1.48
CA MET A 85 -15.19 -0.44 -1.42
C MET A 85 -15.05 -1.10 -0.06
N THR A 86 -14.50 -2.31 -0.05
CA THR A 86 -14.13 -3.03 1.18
C THR A 86 -12.63 -3.08 1.30
N PHE A 87 -12.11 -2.76 2.48
CA PHE A 87 -10.68 -2.82 2.81
C PHE A 87 -10.50 -3.82 3.95
N LYS A 88 -9.90 -4.97 3.65
CA LYS A 88 -9.73 -6.06 4.61
C LYS A 88 -8.26 -6.35 4.84
N TYR A 89 -7.82 -6.22 6.09
CA TYR A 89 -6.49 -6.66 6.51
C TYR A 89 -6.45 -8.19 6.71
N GLU A 90 -5.36 -8.81 6.30
CA GLU A 90 -5.06 -10.23 6.43
C GLU A 90 -3.57 -10.40 6.78
N GLU A 91 -3.25 -11.25 7.76
CA GLU A 91 -1.85 -11.64 8.01
C GLU A 91 -1.33 -12.59 6.94
N THR A 92 -0.04 -12.50 6.65
CA THR A 92 0.69 -13.48 5.83
C THR A 92 1.87 -14.03 6.64
N PRO A 93 2.46 -15.18 6.26
CA PRO A 93 3.65 -15.72 6.94
C PRO A 93 4.76 -14.68 7.08
N GLU A 94 5.02 -13.91 6.02
CA GLU A 94 6.12 -12.92 5.96
C GLU A 94 5.71 -11.48 6.28
N GLY A 95 4.47 -11.22 6.66
CA GLY A 95 4.00 -9.86 6.91
C GLY A 95 2.47 -9.76 6.94
N GLY A 96 1.91 -8.95 6.04
CA GLY A 96 0.48 -8.77 5.92
C GLY A 96 0.03 -8.24 4.56
N ARG A 97 -1.29 -8.15 4.39
CA ARG A 97 -1.94 -7.66 3.18
C ARG A 97 -3.23 -6.92 3.50
N VAL A 98 -3.52 -5.87 2.73
CA VAL A 98 -4.82 -5.24 2.64
C VAL A 98 -5.45 -5.63 1.30
N LYS A 99 -6.48 -6.49 1.33
CA LYS A 99 -7.31 -6.80 0.16
C LYS A 99 -8.35 -5.70 -0.01
N ILE A 100 -8.42 -5.14 -1.21
CA ILE A 100 -9.35 -4.07 -1.56
C ILE A 100 -10.29 -4.59 -2.65
N THR A 101 -11.58 -4.66 -2.37
CA THR A 101 -12.58 -5.17 -3.32
C THR A 101 -13.69 -4.17 -3.57
N THR A 102 -14.26 -4.20 -4.77
CA THR A 102 -15.41 -3.38 -5.14
C THR A 102 -16.11 -3.94 -6.38
N SER A 103 -17.44 -3.83 -6.42
CA SER A 103 -18.24 -4.06 -7.62
C SER A 103 -18.48 -2.78 -8.42
N ASP A 104 -18.16 -1.60 -7.87
CA ASP A 104 -18.30 -0.32 -8.57
C ASP A 104 -17.16 -0.18 -9.60
N PRO A 105 -17.48 -0.09 -10.91
CA PRO A 105 -16.46 -0.05 -11.96
C PRO A 105 -15.62 1.24 -11.93
N LYS A 106 -16.18 2.37 -11.46
CA LYS A 106 -15.43 3.63 -11.30
C LYS A 106 -14.46 3.52 -10.14
N ALA A 107 -14.90 2.95 -9.01
CA ALA A 107 -14.04 2.69 -7.86
C ALA A 107 -12.90 1.72 -8.21
N LYS A 108 -13.20 0.66 -8.98
CA LYS A 108 -12.18 -0.29 -9.44
C LYS A 108 -11.13 0.36 -10.33
N ARG A 109 -11.54 1.19 -11.29
CA ARG A 109 -10.60 1.93 -12.15
C ARG A 109 -9.70 2.86 -11.33
N ALA A 110 -10.29 3.61 -10.40
CA ALA A 110 -9.55 4.50 -9.52
C ALA A 110 -8.55 3.76 -8.61
N LEU A 111 -8.95 2.60 -8.07
CA LEU A 111 -8.06 1.73 -7.32
C LEU A 111 -6.87 1.26 -8.18
N HIS A 112 -7.12 0.88 -9.43
CA HIS A 112 -6.05 0.45 -10.34
C HIS A 112 -5.12 1.60 -10.72
N GLU A 113 -5.63 2.82 -10.90
CA GLU A 113 -4.81 4.03 -11.10
C GLU A 113 -3.91 4.27 -9.88
N PHE A 114 -4.47 4.22 -8.68
CA PHE A 114 -3.73 4.36 -7.43
C PHE A 114 -2.63 3.30 -7.29
N LEU A 115 -2.95 2.02 -7.47
CA LEU A 115 -1.98 0.93 -7.32
C LEU A 115 -0.87 0.98 -8.38
N ARG A 116 -1.20 1.31 -9.65
CA ARG A 116 -0.18 1.50 -10.68
C ARG A 116 0.76 2.65 -10.37
N TYR A 117 0.23 3.72 -9.81
CA TYR A 117 1.07 4.83 -9.37
C TYR A 117 2.05 4.37 -8.28
N GLN A 118 1.60 3.61 -7.26
CA GLN A 118 2.49 3.07 -6.22
C GLN A 118 3.57 2.13 -6.77
N ILE A 119 3.29 1.41 -7.87
CA ILE A 119 4.25 0.55 -8.55
C ILE A 119 5.34 1.38 -9.25
N ARG A 120 4.93 2.43 -9.98
CA ARG A 120 5.86 3.27 -10.76
C ARG A 120 6.65 4.21 -9.88
N GLU A 121 5.97 4.81 -8.90
CA GLU A 121 6.51 5.75 -7.94
C GLU A 121 6.47 5.07 -6.56
N PRO A 122 7.40 4.15 -6.25
CA PRO A 122 7.54 3.62 -4.90
C PRO A 122 8.22 4.68 -4.04
N GLY A 123 7.51 5.78 -3.77
CA GLY A 123 7.79 6.70 -2.67
C GLY A 123 9.26 7.06 -2.49
N LEU A 124 9.94 7.52 -3.55
CA LEU A 124 11.35 7.95 -3.50
C LEU A 124 12.28 7.04 -2.67
N VAL A 125 12.16 5.73 -2.85
CA VAL A 125 13.23 4.76 -2.54
C VAL A 125 13.13 3.57 -3.50
N ASN A 126 13.62 3.76 -4.73
CA ASN A 126 14.37 2.71 -5.39
C ASN A 126 15.37 3.27 -6.41
N ARG A 127 16.63 3.43 -5.99
CA ARG A 127 17.78 3.44 -6.91
C ARG A 127 18.75 2.37 -6.44
N MET A 128 18.42 1.11 -6.69
CA MET A 128 19.33 0.19 -7.39
C MET A 128 18.57 -1.07 -7.78
N GLY A 129 18.65 -1.47 -9.05
CA GLY A 129 18.24 -2.81 -9.50
C GLY A 129 17.02 -2.85 -10.43
N LEU A 130 17.06 -2.11 -11.53
CA LEU A 130 16.45 -2.62 -12.76
C LEU A 130 17.27 -3.84 -13.20
N ILE A 131 16.70 -5.03 -13.09
CA ILE A 131 17.09 -6.15 -13.95
C ILE A 131 15.82 -6.51 -14.71
N GLU A 132 15.73 -6.01 -15.93
CA GLU A 132 14.82 -6.57 -16.93
C GLU A 132 15.30 -7.99 -17.26
N SER A 133 14.35 -8.89 -17.42
CA SER A 133 14.52 -10.17 -18.11
C SER A 133 13.36 -10.33 -19.08
#